data_AF-A0A2N6CW34-F1
#
_entry.id   AF-A0A2N6CW34-F1
#
_cell.length_a   1.000
_cell.length_b   1.000
_cell.length_c   1.000
_cell.angle_alpha   90.00
_cell.angle_beta   90.00
_cell.angle_gamma   90.00
#
_symmetry.space_group_name_H-M   'P 1'
#
loop_
_entity.id
_entity.type
_entity.pdbx_description
1 polymer ?
#
loop_
_entity_poly.entity_id
_entity_poly.type
_entity_poly.pdbx_seq_one_letter_code
_entity_poly.pdbx_strand_id
1 'polypeptide(L)'
;MVKTIRKGIAAAGLLVMAGTQTVWAALPTPVAPSTAPSAGDWIALIKGYIKDGGLVLGLAIAVLGFLWIAYLGFAKFNEARQGKAEWAEVGVLGIVGAIVLIFASYLLTEAAGII
;
A
#
# COMPACT_ATOMS: atom_id res chain seq x y z
N MET A 1 39.13 -49.22 -30.20
CA MET A 1 37.66 -49.07 -30.14
C MET A 1 37.15 -48.18 -29.01
N VAL A 2 37.62 -48.33 -27.76
CA VAL A 2 37.13 -47.56 -26.59
C VAL A 2 37.26 -46.03 -26.71
N LYS A 3 38.32 -45.54 -27.38
CA LYS A 3 38.60 -44.10 -27.52
C LYS A 3 37.59 -43.37 -28.42
N THR A 4 37.03 -44.05 -29.42
CA THR A 4 36.04 -43.48 -30.35
C THR A 4 34.65 -43.42 -29.70
N ILE A 5 34.31 -44.43 -28.89
CA ILE A 5 33.07 -44.48 -28.11
C ILE A 5 33.03 -43.35 -27.07
N ARG A 6 34.15 -43.09 -26.38
CA ARG A 6 34.26 -41.97 -25.43
C ARG A 6 34.09 -40.59 -26.08
N LYS A 7 34.57 -40.41 -27.32
CA LYS A 7 34.39 -39.16 -28.08
C LYS A 7 32.95 -38.97 -28.55
N GLY A 8 32.27 -40.06 -28.96
CA GLY A 8 30.85 -40.02 -29.32
C GLY A 8 29.95 -39.64 -28.14
N ILE A 9 30.24 -40.19 -26.95
CA ILE A 9 29.52 -39.85 -25.72
C ILE A 9 29.78 -38.39 -25.31
N ALA A 10 31.02 -37.92 -25.42
CA ALA A 10 31.35 -36.52 -25.13
C ALA A 10 30.66 -35.54 -26.09
N ALA A 11 30.60 -35.86 -27.39
CA ALA A 11 29.92 -35.03 -28.39
C ALA A 11 28.40 -35.02 -28.17
N ALA A 12 27.80 -36.16 -27.84
CA ALA A 12 26.38 -36.24 -27.50
C ALA A 12 26.06 -35.46 -26.22
N GLY A 13 26.91 -35.53 -25.19
CA GLY A 13 26.76 -34.75 -23.96
C GLY A 13 26.86 -33.24 -24.20
N LEU A 14 27.75 -32.79 -25.09
CA LEU A 14 27.89 -31.38 -25.45
C LEU A 14 26.68 -30.86 -26.25
N LEU A 15 26.11 -31.69 -27.13
CA LEU A 15 24.88 -31.39 -27.88
C LEU A 15 23.64 -31.31 -26.97
N VAL A 16 23.56 -32.16 -25.95
CA VAL A 16 22.50 -32.10 -24.94
C VAL A 16 22.61 -30.83 -24.09
N MET A 17 23.83 -30.44 -23.71
CA MET A 17 24.10 -29.19 -22.98
C MET A 17 23.83 -27.94 -23.83
N ALA A 18 24.08 -27.99 -25.14
CA ALA A 18 23.77 -26.89 -26.06
C ALA A 18 22.27 -26.75 -26.36
N GLY A 19 21.49 -27.82 -26.12
CA GLY A 19 20.05 -27.86 -26.33
C GLY A 19 19.21 -27.46 -25.11
N THR A 20 19.81 -27.19 -23.95
CA THR A 20 19.07 -26.75 -22.77
C THR A 20 18.58 -25.32 -23.01
N GLN A 21 17.30 -25.19 -23.38
CA GLN A 21 16.60 -23.93 -23.34
C GLN A 21 16.68 -23.39 -21.90
N THR A 22 17.24 -22.21 -21.72
CA THR A 22 17.17 -21.50 -20.44
C THR A 22 15.69 -21.22 -20.17
N VAL A 23 15.05 -22.04 -19.33
CA VAL A 23 13.72 -21.75 -18.83
C VAL A 23 13.87 -20.56 -17.89
N TRP A 24 13.66 -19.37 -18.43
CA TRP A 24 13.37 -18.21 -17.61
C TRP A 24 12.05 -18.54 -16.92
N ALA A 25 12.12 -18.86 -15.63
CA ALA A 25 10.92 -18.91 -14.82
C ALA A 25 10.26 -17.53 -14.99
N ALA A 26 9.10 -17.50 -15.63
CA ALA A 26 8.26 -16.31 -15.70
C ALA A 26 7.73 -16.09 -14.28
N LEU A 27 8.59 -15.56 -13.40
CA LEU A 27 8.18 -15.10 -12.08
C LEU A 27 7.11 -14.04 -12.30
N PRO A 28 6.03 -14.03 -11.51
CA PRO A 28 5.10 -12.91 -11.47
C PRO A 28 5.91 -11.62 -11.41
N THR A 29 5.73 -10.73 -12.39
CA THR A 29 6.42 -9.45 -12.39
C THR A 29 5.92 -8.66 -11.18
N PRO A 30 6.82 -8.11 -10.34
CA PRO A 30 6.41 -7.29 -9.22
C PRO A 30 5.47 -6.18 -9.70
N VAL A 31 4.33 -6.01 -9.02
CA VAL A 31 3.41 -4.90 -9.30
C VAL A 31 4.16 -3.61 -9.01
N ALA A 32 4.40 -2.80 -10.03
CA ALA A 32 5.10 -1.54 -9.90
C ALA A 32 4.31 -0.59 -8.98
N PRO A 33 5.00 0.27 -8.19
CA PRO A 33 4.33 1.33 -7.44
C PRO A 33 3.63 2.28 -8.40
N SER A 34 2.66 3.06 -7.91
CA SER A 34 1.84 3.97 -8.71
C SER A 34 2.68 4.99 -9.50
N THR A 35 3.89 5.30 -9.01
CA THR A 35 4.88 6.18 -9.63
C THR A 35 5.92 5.44 -10.50
N ALA A 36 5.65 4.21 -10.93
CA ALA A 36 6.46 3.29 -11.76
C ALA A 36 7.77 3.90 -12.33
N PRO A 37 8.87 3.86 -11.56
CA PRO A 37 10.13 4.45 -11.99
C PRO A 37 10.82 3.61 -13.07
N SER A 38 11.75 4.24 -13.78
CA SER A 38 12.60 3.62 -14.81
C SER A 38 13.26 2.33 -14.31
N ALA A 39 13.32 1.31 -15.16
CA ALA A 39 14.01 0.06 -14.84
C ALA A 39 15.47 0.31 -14.40
N GLY A 40 15.82 -0.17 -13.21
CA GLY A 40 17.17 -0.01 -12.62
C GLY A 40 17.29 1.08 -11.53
N ASP A 41 16.30 1.94 -11.36
CA ASP A 41 16.28 2.93 -10.27
C ASP A 41 15.65 2.34 -8.99
N TRP A 42 16.46 1.54 -8.28
CA TRP A 42 16.05 0.88 -7.04
C TRP A 42 15.68 1.86 -5.92
N ILE A 43 16.28 3.06 -5.91
CA ILE A 43 16.00 4.08 -4.89
C ILE A 43 14.62 4.70 -5.14
N ALA A 44 14.31 5.06 -6.38
CA ALA A 44 12.99 5.57 -6.73
C ALA A 44 11.90 4.51 -6.54
N LEU A 45 12.21 3.23 -6.79
CA LEU A 45 11.29 2.12 -6.58
C LEU A 45 10.87 1.99 -5.10
N ILE A 46 11.84 2.00 -4.19
CA ILE A 46 11.58 1.94 -2.74
C ILE A 46 10.77 3.15 -2.28
N LYS A 47 11.10 4.36 -2.77
CA LYS A 47 10.33 5.57 -2.48
C LYS A 47 8.89 5.47 -2.94
N GLY A 48 8.64 4.91 -4.13
CA GLY A 48 7.30 4.67 -4.65
C GLY A 48 6.46 3.75 -3.75
N TYR A 49 7.04 2.65 -3.26
CA TYR A 49 6.34 1.78 -2.31
C TYR A 49 6.08 2.43 -0.95
N ILE A 50 7.03 3.23 -0.45
CA ILE A 50 6.83 4.00 0.79
C ILE A 50 5.73 5.04 0.60
N LYS A 51 5.66 5.69 -0.56
CA LYS A 51 4.60 6.64 -0.92
C LYS A 51 3.24 5.95 -0.90
N ASP A 52 3.08 4.88 -1.67
CA ASP A 52 1.82 4.14 -1.76
C ASP A 52 1.41 3.57 -0.38
N GLY A 53 2.37 2.99 0.36
CA GLY A 53 2.13 2.47 1.70
C GLY A 53 1.76 3.57 2.71
N GLY A 54 2.43 4.71 2.65
CA GLY A 54 2.15 5.88 3.49
C GLY A 54 0.77 6.46 3.22
N LEU A 55 0.34 6.52 1.96
CA LEU A 55 -0.99 7.00 1.56
C LEU A 55 -2.09 6.06 2.09
N VAL A 56 -1.94 4.75 1.90
CA VAL A 56 -2.90 3.76 2.41
C VAL A 56 -2.97 3.80 3.94
N LEU A 57 -1.82 3.92 4.62
CA LEU A 57 -1.77 4.00 6.07
C LEU A 57 -2.38 5.30 6.61
N GLY A 58 -2.09 6.44 5.97
CA GLY A 58 -2.70 7.72 6.31
C GLY A 58 -4.22 7.71 6.12
N LEU A 59 -4.71 7.11 5.04
CA LEU A 59 -6.13 6.91 4.79
C LEU A 59 -6.78 6.03 5.88
N ALA A 60 -6.15 4.93 6.27
CA ALA A 60 -6.67 4.06 7.32
C ALA A 60 -6.81 4.79 8.67
N ILE A 61 -5.83 5.62 9.04
CA ILE A 61 -5.89 6.43 10.27
C ILE A 61 -7.01 7.47 10.18
N ALA A 62 -7.19 8.13 9.03
CA ALA A 62 -8.28 9.09 8.83
C ALA A 62 -9.65 8.43 9.01
N VAL A 63 -9.85 7.23 8.48
CA VAL A 63 -11.08 6.45 8.66
C VAL A 63 -11.32 6.12 10.13
N LEU A 64 -10.28 5.70 10.88
CA LEU A 64 -10.39 5.44 12.31
C LEU A 64 -10.80 6.70 13.10
N GLY A 65 -10.22 7.85 12.76
CA GLY A 65 -10.60 9.14 13.34
C GLY A 65 -12.06 9.50 13.07
N PHE A 66 -12.55 9.22 11.85
CA PHE A 66 -13.94 9.44 11.47
C PHE A 66 -14.90 8.60 12.31
N LEU A 67 -14.60 7.31 12.48
CA LEU A 67 -15.38 6.40 13.32
C LEU A 67 -15.38 6.85 14.79
N TRP A 68 -14.25 7.35 15.29
CA TRP A 68 -14.14 7.85 16.66
C TRP A 68 -15.01 9.08 16.91
N ILE A 69 -14.98 10.07 16.00
CA ILE A 69 -15.83 11.26 16.10
C ILE A 69 -17.32 10.90 16.01
N ALA A 70 -17.69 9.97 15.12
CA ALA A 70 -19.06 9.47 15.03
C ALA A 70 -19.51 8.82 16.34
N TYR A 71 -18.66 8.00 16.95
CA TYR A 71 -18.94 7.38 18.25
C TYR A 71 -19.19 8.43 19.35
N LEU A 72 -18.33 9.45 19.45
CA LEU A 72 -18.52 10.55 20.42
C LEU A 72 -19.83 11.30 20.19
N GLY A 73 -20.20 11.51 18.92
CA GLY A 73 -21.48 12.11 18.53
C GLY A 73 -22.68 11.31 19.03
N PHE A 74 -22.69 9.99 18.82
CA PHE A 74 -23.75 9.13 19.31
C PHE A 74 -23.82 9.09 20.85
N ALA A 75 -22.67 9.04 21.51
CA ALA A 75 -22.60 9.05 22.97
C ALA A 75 -23.22 10.34 23.54
N LYS A 76 -22.80 11.51 23.04
CA LYS A 76 -23.33 12.80 23.50
C LYS A 76 -24.79 13.03 23.12
N PHE A 77 -25.22 12.57 21.95
CA PHE A 77 -26.64 12.59 21.59
C PHE A 77 -27.51 11.80 22.58
N ASN A 78 -27.05 10.61 22.99
CA ASN A 78 -27.79 9.78 23.93
C ASN A 78 -27.80 10.38 25.35
N GLU A 79 -26.72 11.04 25.77
CA GLU A 79 -26.67 11.80 27.03
C GLU A 79 -27.66 12.97 27.03
N ALA A 80 -27.72 13.75 25.94
CA ALA A 80 -28.65 14.87 25.81
C ALA A 80 -30.10 14.39 25.80
N ARG A 81 -30.39 13.27 25.14
CA ARG A 81 -31.72 12.66 25.15
C ARG A 81 -32.16 12.18 26.53
N GLN A 82 -31.21 11.82 27.40
CA GLN A 82 -31.47 11.43 28.80
C GLN A 82 -31.51 12.64 29.75
N GLY A 83 -31.37 13.87 29.25
CA GLY A 83 -31.29 15.07 30.08
C GLY A 83 -30.00 15.20 30.88
N LYS A 84 -28.96 14.43 30.54
CA LYS A 84 -27.65 14.43 31.21
C LYS A 84 -26.64 15.38 30.57
N ALA A 85 -26.97 15.93 29.40
CA ALA A 85 -26.15 16.91 28.68
C ALA A 85 -27.08 17.94 28.00
N GLU A 86 -26.57 19.14 27.75
CA GLU A 86 -27.30 20.13 26.97
C GLU A 86 -27.25 19.80 25.47
N TRP A 87 -28.36 20.06 24.76
CA TRP A 87 -28.39 19.98 23.30
C TRP A 87 -27.39 20.93 22.63
N ALA A 88 -27.04 22.04 23.30
CA ALA A 88 -25.99 22.94 22.87
C ALA A 88 -24.62 22.23 22.81
N GLU A 89 -24.29 21.38 23.78
CA GLU A 89 -23.03 20.62 23.79
C GLU A 89 -22.96 19.62 22.62
N VAL A 90 -24.08 18.98 22.28
CA VAL A 90 -24.18 18.08 21.11
C VAL A 90 -23.94 18.86 19.81
N GLY A 91 -24.51 20.07 19.70
CA GLY A 91 -24.31 20.94 18.55
C GLY A 91 -22.85 21.37 18.39
N VAL A 92 -22.20 21.78 19.48
CA VAL A 92 -20.77 22.16 19.48
C VAL A 92 -19.89 20.97 19.09
N LEU A 93 -20.16 19.77 19.64
CA LEU A 93 -19.43 18.57 19.26
C LEU A 93 -19.59 18.25 17.77
N GLY A 94 -20.78 18.45 17.20
CA GLY A 94 -21.01 18.29 15.76
C GLY A 94 -20.17 19.23 14.92
N ILE A 95 -20.12 20.53 15.27
CA ILE A 95 -19.35 21.54 14.54
C ILE A 95 -17.85 21.29 14.66
N VAL A 96 -17.35 21.10 15.89
CA VAL A 96 -15.92 20.86 16.13
C VAL A 96 -15.49 19.56 15.47
N GLY A 97 -16.31 18.51 15.57
CA GLY A 97 -16.07 17.24 14.88
C GLY A 97 -15.96 17.42 13.37
N ALA A 98 -16.88 18.17 12.75
CA ALA A 98 -16.82 18.44 11.31
C ALA A 98 -15.54 19.19 10.91
N ILE A 99 -15.13 20.22 11.67
CA ILE A 99 -13.90 20.97 11.41
C ILE A 99 -12.67 20.06 11.48
N VAL A 100 -12.57 19.22 12.51
CA VAL A 100 -11.45 18.29 12.68
C VAL A 100 -11.37 17.32 11.50
N LEU A 101 -12.52 16.81 11.03
CA LEU A 101 -12.55 15.87 9.90
C LEU A 101 -12.17 16.53 8.57
N ILE A 102 -12.63 17.77 8.34
CA ILE A 102 -12.20 18.56 7.17
C ILE A 102 -10.69 18.79 7.22
N PHE A 103 -10.16 19.19 8.39
CA PHE A 103 -8.74 19.46 8.57
C PHE A 103 -7.89 18.20 8.37
N ALA A 104 -8.32 17.05 8.91
CA ALA A 104 -7.64 15.78 8.70
C ALA A 104 -7.62 15.36 7.22
N SER A 105 -8.74 15.53 6.51
CA SER A 105 -8.84 15.26 5.07
C SER A 105 -7.92 16.17 4.24
N TYR A 106 -7.86 17.45 4.61
CA TYR A 106 -6.96 18.42 3.99
C TYR A 106 -5.49 18.03 4.17
N LEU A 107 -5.07 17.74 5.41
CA LEU A 107 -3.70 17.31 5.70
C LEU A 107 -3.32 16.03 4.97
N LEU A 108 -4.24 15.06 4.87
CA LEU A 108 -3.98 13.83 4.11
C LEU A 108 -3.77 14.11 2.62
N THR A 109 -4.55 15.04 2.05
CA THR A 109 -4.44 15.44 0.65
C THR A 109 -3.14 16.18 0.37
N GLU A 110 -2.77 17.14 1.22
CA GLU A 110 -1.49 17.84 1.14
C GLU A 110 -0.31 16.89 1.30
N ALA A 111 -0.36 16.01 2.32
CA ALA A 111 0.66 15.00 2.53
C ALA A 111 0.84 14.12 1.29
N ALA A 112 -0.25 13.64 0.68
CA ALA A 112 -0.22 12.84 -0.55
C ALA A 112 0.38 13.57 -1.77
N GLY A 113 0.29 14.91 -1.80
CA GLY A 113 0.89 15.75 -2.84
C GLY A 113 2.39 16.00 -2.65
N ILE A 114 2.88 15.96 -1.41
CA ILE A 114 4.29 16.21 -1.06
C ILE A 114 5.15 14.94 -1.21
N ILE A 115 4.62 13.78 -0.81
CA ILE A 115 5.30 12.48 -0.92
C ILE A 115 5.33 11.97 -2.36
#